data_AF-A0A655ITD9-F1
#
_entry.id   AF-A0A655ITD9-F1
#
_cell.length_a   1.000
_cell.length_b   1.000
_cell.length_c   1.000
_cell.angle_alpha   90.00
_cell.angle_beta   90.00
_cell.angle_gamma   90.00
#
_symmetry.space_group_name_H-M   'P 1'
#
loop_
_entity.id
_entity.type
_entity.pdbx_description
1 polymer ?
#
loop_
_entity_poly.entity_id
_entity_poly.type
_entity_poly.pdbx_seq_one_letter_code
_entity_poly.pdbx_strand_id
1 'polypeptide(L)'
;MAKTLTAEARSGVDVVRLVAGDPLTVDAVISEVNAVARTHLHIEIVPGLAASSAVPTYAGLPLGSSHTVADVRIDPENTDWDALAAAPGPLILQATASHLAESARSLIDHQLAESTPCVVTAHGTTCQQRSVETTLQGLTDPAVLGATDPACSANGRDSQAGPLIVTIGKTVTSRAKLNWWESRALYGWTVLVPRTKDQAGEMSERLTSYGALPVEVPTIAVEPPRSPAQMERAVKGLVDGRFQWIVFTSTNAVRAVWEKFGEFGLDARAFSGVKIACVGESTADRVRAFGISPELVPSGEQSSLGLLDDFPPYDSVFDPVNRVLLPRADIATETLAEGLRERGWEIEDVTAYRTVRAAPPPATTREMIKTGGFDAVCFTSSSTVRNLVGIAEKPHARTIIACIGPKTAETAAEFGLRVDVQPDTAAIGPLVDALAEHAARLRAEGALPPPRKKSRRR
;
A
#
# COMPACT_ATOMS: atom_id res chain seq x y z
N MET A 1 14.05 -11.48 -25.45
CA MET A 1 12.95 -10.68 -24.88
C MET A 1 11.95 -10.20 -25.95
N ALA A 2 12.37 -9.39 -26.94
CA ALA A 2 11.46 -8.82 -27.95
C ALA A 2 10.54 -9.83 -28.69
N LYS A 3 11.04 -11.03 -29.02
CA LYS A 3 10.22 -12.11 -29.61
C LYS A 3 9.07 -12.54 -28.69
N THR A 4 9.34 -12.66 -27.39
CA THR A 4 8.34 -12.99 -26.38
C THR A 4 7.29 -11.89 -26.26
N LEU A 5 7.72 -10.63 -26.15
CA LEU A 5 6.81 -9.47 -26.10
C LEU A 5 5.87 -9.45 -27.32
N THR A 6 6.42 -9.69 -28.51
CA THR A 6 5.66 -9.72 -29.76
C THR A 6 4.67 -10.89 -29.80
N ALA A 7 5.07 -12.06 -29.32
CA ALA A 7 4.22 -13.25 -29.32
C ALA A 7 3.03 -13.10 -28.38
N GLU A 8 3.27 -12.61 -27.16
CA GLU A 8 2.21 -12.35 -26.16
C GLU A 8 1.24 -11.28 -26.67
N ALA A 9 1.75 -10.16 -27.17
CA ALA A 9 0.89 -9.08 -27.69
C ALA A 9 0.02 -9.56 -28.87
N ARG A 10 0.52 -10.47 -29.72
CA ARG A 10 -0.27 -11.07 -30.82
C ARG A 10 -1.40 -12.00 -30.34
N SER A 11 -1.38 -12.43 -29.08
CA SER A 11 -2.49 -13.19 -28.48
C SER A 11 -3.66 -12.30 -28.04
N GLY A 12 -3.54 -10.97 -28.19
CA GLY A 12 -4.60 -10.01 -27.89
C GLY A 12 -4.59 -9.47 -26.47
N VAL A 13 -3.51 -9.69 -25.71
CA VAL A 13 -3.33 -9.15 -24.35
C VAL A 13 -2.41 -7.93 -24.36
N ASP A 14 -2.64 -7.02 -23.41
CA ASP A 14 -1.71 -5.93 -23.14
C ASP A 14 -0.44 -6.47 -22.47
N VAL A 15 0.73 -6.09 -22.99
CA VAL A 15 2.03 -6.55 -22.49
C VAL A 15 2.78 -5.38 -21.89
N VAL A 16 3.05 -5.45 -20.58
CA VAL A 16 3.84 -4.45 -19.85
C VAL A 16 5.26 -4.94 -19.66
N ARG A 17 6.24 -4.20 -20.19
CA ARG A 17 7.67 -4.46 -20.04
C ARG A 17 8.28 -3.44 -19.07
N LEU A 18 8.46 -3.83 -17.81
CA LEU A 18 9.19 -3.01 -16.82
C LEU A 18 10.70 -3.13 -17.05
N VAL A 19 11.41 -2.00 -17.17
CA VAL A 19 12.87 -1.95 -17.37
C VAL A 19 13.55 -1.21 -16.22
N ALA A 20 14.84 -1.49 -16.00
CA ALA A 20 15.65 -0.71 -15.07
C ALA A 20 16.20 0.54 -15.78
N GLY A 21 16.01 1.71 -15.18
CA GLY A 21 16.33 2.98 -15.82
C GLY A 21 15.23 3.46 -16.77
N ASP A 22 15.56 4.42 -17.62
CA ASP A 22 14.63 4.92 -18.63
C ASP A 22 14.64 4.01 -19.88
N PRO A 23 13.47 3.71 -20.48
CA PRO A 23 13.37 2.81 -21.64
C PRO A 23 14.33 3.11 -22.80
N LEU A 24 14.76 4.35 -23.00
CA LEU A 24 15.61 4.73 -24.12
C LEU A 24 17.04 5.14 -23.74
N THR A 25 17.51 4.76 -22.55
CA THR A 25 18.89 5.07 -22.09
C THR A 25 19.79 3.85 -21.98
N VAL A 26 19.29 2.65 -22.29
CA VAL A 26 20.05 1.39 -22.18
C VAL A 26 20.03 0.68 -23.52
N ASP A 27 21.19 0.44 -24.14
CA ASP A 27 21.32 -0.13 -25.49
C ASP A 27 20.57 -1.46 -25.69
N ALA A 28 20.58 -2.31 -24.67
CA ALA A 28 19.83 -3.56 -24.69
C ALA A 28 18.32 -3.32 -24.81
N VAL A 29 17.79 -2.33 -24.08
CA VAL A 29 16.37 -1.97 -24.14
C VAL A 29 16.03 -1.27 -25.45
N ILE A 30 16.90 -0.37 -25.94
CA ILE A 30 16.74 0.27 -27.25
C ILE A 30 16.66 -0.78 -28.36
N SER A 31 17.52 -1.81 -28.29
CA SER A 31 17.50 -2.94 -29.23
C SER A 31 16.20 -3.75 -29.15
N GLU A 32 15.67 -3.97 -27.93
CA GLU A 32 14.36 -4.62 -27.72
C GLU A 32 13.22 -3.79 -28.34
N VAL A 33 13.16 -2.49 -28.04
CA VAL A 33 12.14 -1.57 -28.56
C VAL A 33 12.19 -1.50 -30.08
N ASN A 34 13.38 -1.35 -30.67
CA ASN A 34 13.57 -1.34 -32.12
C ASN A 34 13.10 -2.63 -32.79
N ALA A 35 13.25 -3.78 -32.14
CA ALA A 35 12.77 -5.05 -32.67
C ALA A 35 11.23 -5.15 -32.66
N VAL A 36 10.57 -4.66 -31.61
CA VAL A 36 9.09 -4.63 -31.54
C VAL A 36 8.52 -3.58 -32.50
N ALA A 37 9.18 -2.43 -32.64
CA ALA A 37 8.77 -1.34 -33.54
C ALA A 37 8.80 -1.72 -35.03
N ARG A 38 9.50 -2.80 -35.41
CA ARG A 38 9.46 -3.36 -36.77
C ARG A 38 8.21 -4.19 -37.06
N THR A 39 7.30 -4.33 -36.10
CA THR A 39 6.03 -5.06 -36.24
C THR A 39 4.84 -4.10 -36.36
N HIS A 40 3.63 -4.63 -36.58
CA HIS A 40 2.40 -3.82 -36.61
C HIS A 40 1.77 -3.61 -35.21
N LEU A 41 2.47 -3.96 -34.14
CA LEU A 41 1.97 -3.79 -32.78
C LEU A 41 2.02 -2.31 -32.37
N HIS A 42 1.01 -1.86 -31.63
CA HIS A 42 1.03 -0.55 -30.99
C HIS A 42 1.97 -0.58 -29.78
N ILE A 43 2.85 0.41 -29.66
CA ILE A 43 3.82 0.52 -28.58
C ILE A 43 3.63 1.88 -27.92
N GLU A 44 3.51 1.87 -26.60
CA GLU A 44 3.57 3.07 -25.77
C GLU A 44 4.86 3.02 -24.93
N ILE A 45 5.62 4.13 -24.95
CA ILE A 45 6.83 4.28 -24.14
C ILE A 45 6.52 5.29 -23.04
N VAL A 46 6.55 4.82 -21.80
CA VAL A 46 6.34 5.66 -20.60
C VAL A 46 7.71 6.01 -20.02
N PRO A 47 8.21 7.25 -20.19
CA PRO A 47 9.49 7.67 -19.62
C PRO A 47 9.39 7.77 -18.09
N GLY A 48 10.51 7.52 -17.43
CA GLY A 48 10.63 7.62 -15.98
C GLY A 48 11.23 8.94 -15.53
N LEU A 49 11.23 9.20 -14.22
CA LEU A 49 12.12 10.21 -13.64
C LEU A 49 13.50 9.59 -13.44
N ALA A 50 14.54 10.19 -14.03
CA ALA A 50 15.91 9.69 -13.91
C ALA A 50 16.38 9.68 -12.45
N ALA A 51 17.01 8.58 -12.02
CA ALA A 51 17.53 8.47 -10.65
C ALA A 51 18.57 9.56 -10.33
N SER A 52 19.35 9.98 -11.32
CA SER A 52 20.34 11.07 -11.19
C SER A 52 19.73 12.44 -10.87
N SER A 53 18.43 12.66 -11.10
CA SER A 53 17.74 13.91 -10.73
C SER A 53 16.77 13.73 -9.56
N ALA A 54 15.99 12.65 -9.57
CA ALA A 54 14.98 12.38 -8.55
C ALA A 54 15.61 12.09 -7.18
N VAL A 55 16.66 11.27 -7.12
CA VAL A 55 17.28 10.88 -5.85
C VAL A 55 17.95 12.07 -5.15
N PRO A 56 18.77 12.91 -5.82
CA PRO A 56 19.30 14.12 -5.17
C PRO A 56 18.20 15.07 -4.71
N THR A 57 17.11 15.22 -5.48
CA THR A 57 15.97 16.06 -5.09
C THR A 57 15.30 15.57 -3.80
N TYR A 58 15.08 14.25 -3.66
CA TYR A 58 14.59 13.66 -2.42
C TYR A 58 15.60 13.75 -1.27
N ALA A 59 16.89 13.68 -1.57
CA ALA A 59 17.96 13.86 -0.59
C ALA A 59 18.20 15.33 -0.19
N GLY A 60 17.47 16.30 -0.76
CA GLY A 60 17.61 17.72 -0.46
C GLY A 60 18.82 18.38 -1.11
N LEU A 61 19.26 17.88 -2.27
CA LEU A 61 20.45 18.33 -2.99
C LEU A 61 20.07 19.08 -4.26
N PRO A 62 20.11 20.43 -4.26
CA PRO A 62 19.74 21.22 -5.43
C PRO A 62 20.83 21.14 -6.51
N LEU A 63 20.56 20.42 -7.60
CA LEU A 63 21.55 20.22 -8.67
C LEU A 63 21.80 21.49 -9.49
N GLY A 64 20.79 22.37 -9.62
CA GLY A 64 20.86 23.57 -10.44
C GLY A 64 20.72 23.29 -11.95
N SER A 65 20.74 24.35 -12.74
CA SER A 65 20.54 24.29 -14.21
C SER A 65 21.73 23.70 -14.98
N SER A 66 22.90 23.60 -14.35
CA SER A 66 24.10 23.01 -14.91
C SER A 66 24.66 22.00 -13.92
N HIS A 67 24.64 20.72 -14.31
CA HIS A 67 25.21 19.61 -13.56
C HIS A 67 25.62 18.49 -14.53
N THR A 68 26.53 17.63 -14.10
CA THR A 68 27.05 16.53 -14.90
C THR A 68 26.62 15.20 -14.31
N VAL A 69 26.15 14.29 -15.17
CA VAL A 69 25.77 12.93 -14.76
C VAL A 69 26.69 11.93 -15.47
N ALA A 70 27.22 10.97 -14.72
CA ALA A 70 27.99 9.87 -15.27
C ALA A 70 27.56 8.54 -14.64
N ASP A 71 27.49 7.47 -15.44
CA ASP A 71 27.26 6.12 -14.95
C ASP A 71 28.56 5.32 -14.99
N VAL A 72 29.21 5.21 -13.83
CA VAL A 72 30.51 4.55 -13.68
C VAL A 72 30.40 3.03 -13.61
N ARG A 73 29.19 2.46 -13.78
CA ARG A 73 28.94 1.01 -13.75
C ARG A 73 29.01 0.37 -15.13
N ILE A 74 28.82 1.15 -16.19
CA ILE A 74 28.68 0.63 -17.57
C ILE A 74 30.05 0.36 -18.19
N ASP A 75 30.98 1.31 -18.08
CA ASP A 75 32.34 1.19 -18.60
C ASP A 75 33.34 1.93 -17.69
N PRO A 76 33.73 1.32 -16.56
CA PRO A 76 34.66 1.93 -15.61
C PRO A 76 36.03 2.24 -16.24
N GLU A 77 36.48 1.40 -17.18
CA GLU A 77 37.82 1.49 -17.80
C GLU A 77 37.94 2.65 -18.79
N ASN A 78 36.85 3.00 -19.50
CA ASN A 78 36.83 4.13 -20.45
C ASN A 78 36.15 5.39 -19.90
N THR A 79 35.96 5.49 -18.58
CA THR A 79 35.41 6.71 -17.98
C THR A 79 36.41 7.86 -18.10
N ASP A 80 36.00 8.96 -18.75
CA ASP A 80 36.81 10.18 -18.92
C ASP A 80 36.84 11.01 -17.62
N TRP A 81 37.73 10.62 -16.70
CA TRP A 81 37.86 11.25 -15.38
C TRP A 81 38.33 12.70 -15.45
N ASP A 82 39.16 13.06 -16.43
CA ASP A 82 39.58 14.45 -16.69
C ASP A 82 38.37 15.34 -16.99
N ALA A 83 37.51 14.91 -17.91
CA ALA A 83 36.31 15.66 -18.26
C ALA A 83 35.33 15.78 -17.08
N LEU A 84 35.16 14.71 -16.30
CA LEU A 84 34.29 14.72 -15.12
C LEU A 84 34.82 15.64 -14.01
N ALA A 85 36.14 15.66 -13.78
CA ALA A 85 36.77 16.50 -12.77
C ALA A 85 36.76 17.99 -13.15
N ALA A 86 36.90 18.29 -14.44
CA ALA A 86 36.85 19.66 -14.96
C ALA A 86 35.41 20.19 -15.13
N ALA A 87 34.40 19.34 -15.05
CA ALA A 87 33.02 19.73 -15.36
C ALA A 87 32.47 20.80 -14.39
N PRO A 88 31.76 21.82 -14.90
CA PRO A 88 31.19 22.86 -14.05
C PRO A 88 29.93 22.37 -13.32
N GLY A 89 29.82 22.72 -12.04
CA GLY A 89 28.65 22.42 -11.21
C GLY A 89 28.77 21.09 -10.45
N PRO A 90 27.66 20.60 -9.88
CA PRO A 90 27.65 19.32 -9.18
C PRO A 90 27.85 18.13 -10.13
N LEU A 91 28.58 17.12 -9.67
CA LEU A 91 28.78 15.85 -10.37
C LEU A 91 27.91 14.77 -9.71
N ILE A 92 27.12 14.06 -10.51
CA ILE A 92 26.24 12.98 -10.06
C ILE A 92 26.74 11.68 -10.67
N LEU A 93 27.21 10.76 -9.83
CA LEU A 93 27.62 9.43 -10.25
C LEU A 93 26.53 8.41 -9.96
N GLN A 94 26.19 7.59 -10.94
CA GLN A 94 25.47 6.34 -10.72
C GLN A 94 26.50 5.23 -10.48
N ALA A 95 26.44 4.60 -9.31
CA ALA A 95 27.49 3.71 -8.84
C ALA A 95 26.90 2.51 -8.07
N THR A 96 27.79 1.62 -7.62
CA THR A 96 27.52 0.62 -6.57
C THR A 96 28.65 0.76 -5.53
N ALA A 97 28.54 0.09 -4.38
CA ALA A 97 29.56 0.21 -3.33
C ALA A 97 30.98 -0.16 -3.80
N SER A 98 31.11 -1.08 -4.76
CA SER A 98 32.42 -1.48 -5.32
C SER A 98 33.12 -0.37 -6.11
N HIS A 99 32.36 0.57 -6.68
CA HIS A 99 32.91 1.63 -7.53
C HIS A 99 33.36 2.87 -6.72
N LEU A 100 32.87 3.05 -5.49
CA LEU A 100 33.01 4.31 -4.76
C LEU A 100 34.46 4.68 -4.46
N ALA A 101 35.26 3.74 -3.96
CA ALA A 101 36.65 3.99 -3.59
C ALA A 101 37.53 4.31 -4.80
N GLU A 102 37.33 3.61 -5.92
CA GLU A 102 38.06 3.85 -7.17
C GLU A 102 37.65 5.17 -7.80
N SER A 103 36.34 5.44 -7.92
CA SER A 103 35.84 6.70 -8.47
C SER A 103 36.35 7.92 -7.69
N ALA A 104 36.40 7.81 -6.36
CA ALA A 104 36.92 8.87 -5.52
C ALA A 104 38.42 9.13 -5.75
N ARG A 105 39.25 8.07 -5.83
CA ARG A 105 40.69 8.20 -6.12
C ARG A 105 40.92 8.80 -7.50
N SER A 106 40.23 8.30 -8.51
CA SER A 106 40.36 8.83 -9.87
C SER A 106 40.00 10.31 -9.91
N LEU A 107 38.90 10.76 -9.28
CA LEU A 107 38.57 12.18 -9.24
C LEU A 107 39.64 13.03 -8.51
N ILE A 108 40.20 12.53 -7.40
CA ILE A 108 41.28 13.21 -6.66
C ILE A 108 42.54 13.34 -7.51
N ASP A 109 42.95 12.26 -8.17
CA ASP A 109 44.14 12.22 -9.05
C ASP A 109 44.01 13.22 -10.22
N HIS A 110 42.77 13.45 -10.68
CA HIS A 110 42.43 14.45 -11.71
C HIS A 110 42.07 15.83 -11.10
N GLN A 111 42.67 16.18 -9.96
CA GLN A 111 42.69 17.51 -9.34
C GLN A 111 41.40 18.00 -8.65
N LEU A 112 40.41 17.13 -8.40
CA LEU A 112 39.37 17.47 -7.43
C LEU A 112 39.93 17.41 -6.00
N ALA A 113 39.64 18.41 -5.19
CA ALA A 113 40.13 18.44 -3.81
C ALA A 113 39.55 17.28 -2.99
N GLU A 114 40.39 16.59 -2.22
CA GLU A 114 40.01 15.49 -1.31
C GLU A 114 38.89 15.87 -0.32
N SER A 115 38.83 17.14 0.07
CA SER A 115 37.82 17.71 0.97
C SER A 115 36.50 18.05 0.30
N THR A 116 36.36 17.82 -1.02
CA THR A 116 35.14 18.10 -1.76
C THR A 116 33.96 17.32 -1.15
N PRO A 117 32.87 18.02 -0.74
CA PRO A 117 31.73 17.37 -0.12
C PRO A 117 31.01 16.39 -1.06
N CYS A 118 30.57 15.26 -0.51
CA CYS A 118 29.87 14.21 -1.21
C CYS A 118 28.66 13.73 -0.39
N VAL A 119 27.62 13.26 -1.08
CA VAL A 119 26.53 12.49 -0.48
C VAL A 119 26.35 11.20 -1.24
N VAL A 120 26.36 10.08 -0.52
CA VAL A 120 26.00 8.78 -1.06
C VAL A 120 24.57 8.47 -0.65
N THR A 121 23.68 8.30 -1.62
CA THR A 121 22.28 7.96 -1.39
C THR A 121 21.96 6.55 -1.91
N ALA A 122 21.46 5.71 -1.01
CA ALA A 122 20.93 4.38 -1.29
C ALA A 122 19.39 4.38 -1.19
N HIS A 123 18.72 3.43 -1.86
CA HIS A 123 17.25 3.27 -1.85
C HIS A 123 16.48 4.55 -2.16
N GLY A 124 17.03 5.39 -3.04
CA GLY A 124 16.54 6.73 -3.32
C GLY A 124 15.04 6.74 -3.65
N THR A 125 14.35 7.81 -3.23
CA THR A 125 12.90 8.05 -3.37
C THR A 125 11.98 7.11 -2.59
N THR A 126 12.52 6.13 -1.85
CA THR A 126 11.71 5.23 -1.00
C THR A 126 11.70 5.69 0.46
N CYS A 127 10.80 5.14 1.27
CA CYS A 127 10.82 5.32 2.74
C CYS A 127 12.06 4.67 3.41
N GLN A 128 12.84 3.91 2.66
CA GLN A 128 14.10 3.30 3.10
C GLN A 128 15.32 4.06 2.58
N GLN A 129 15.15 5.20 1.90
CA GLN A 129 16.27 6.01 1.44
C GLN A 129 17.22 6.33 2.59
N ARG A 130 18.52 6.25 2.33
CA ARG A 130 19.55 6.66 3.29
C ARG A 130 20.58 7.47 2.55
N SER A 131 20.80 8.69 3.01
CA SER A 131 21.87 9.54 2.49
C SER A 131 22.94 9.79 3.55
N VAL A 132 24.20 9.51 3.19
CA VAL A 132 25.36 9.68 4.05
C VAL A 132 26.21 10.83 3.50
N GLU A 133 26.37 11.88 4.31
CA GLU A 133 27.27 13.01 4.01
C GLU A 133 28.72 12.63 4.34
N THR A 134 29.63 12.95 3.42
CA THR A 134 31.06 12.63 3.53
C THR A 134 31.87 13.57 2.61
N THR A 135 33.15 13.27 2.38
CA THR A 135 33.99 13.94 1.38
C THR A 135 34.51 12.93 0.34
N LEU A 136 35.13 13.39 -0.75
CA LEU A 136 35.81 12.51 -1.70
C LEU A 136 36.81 11.58 -1.00
N GLN A 137 37.65 12.12 -0.10
CA GLN A 137 38.53 11.29 0.74
C GLN A 137 37.74 10.22 1.51
N GLY A 138 36.65 10.62 2.14
CA GLY A 138 35.83 9.74 2.97
C GLY A 138 35.12 8.63 2.20
N LEU A 139 34.89 8.78 0.88
CA LEU A 139 34.35 7.70 0.04
C LEU A 139 35.31 6.51 -0.08
N THR A 140 36.59 6.70 0.22
CA THR A 140 37.58 5.62 0.23
C THR A 140 37.54 4.77 1.51
N ASP A 141 36.82 5.23 2.55
CA ASP A 141 36.66 4.51 3.82
C ASP A 141 35.49 3.51 3.75
N PRO A 142 35.74 2.20 3.92
CA PRO A 142 34.68 1.17 3.97
C PRO A 142 33.61 1.40 5.04
N ALA A 143 33.90 2.15 6.12
CA ALA A 143 32.93 2.46 7.15
C ALA A 143 31.76 3.32 6.63
N VAL A 144 32.02 4.23 5.69
CA VAL A 144 31.01 5.06 5.03
C VAL A 144 30.11 4.20 4.14
N LEU A 145 30.68 3.16 3.50
CA LEU A 145 29.93 2.18 2.69
C LEU A 145 29.00 1.33 3.57
N GLY A 146 29.48 0.87 4.72
CA GLY A 146 28.67 0.10 5.68
C GLY A 146 27.49 0.88 6.26
N ALA A 147 27.55 2.21 6.31
CA ALA A 147 26.45 3.07 6.74
C ALA A 147 25.34 3.22 5.68
N THR A 148 25.62 2.87 4.42
CA THR A 148 24.65 2.94 3.30
C THR A 148 23.92 1.62 3.02
N ASP A 149 24.34 0.51 3.66
CA ASP A 149 23.79 -0.82 3.41
C ASP A 149 22.42 -1.02 4.10
N PRO A 150 21.34 -1.28 3.35
CA PRO A 150 20.01 -1.61 3.88
C PRO A 150 19.94 -2.98 4.53
N ALA A 151 20.99 -3.80 4.58
CA ALA A 151 20.94 -5.11 5.23
C ALA A 151 20.54 -5.02 6.71
N CYS A 152 20.48 -3.82 7.30
CA CYS A 152 19.81 -3.50 8.57
C CYS A 152 18.27 -3.41 8.53
N SER A 153 17.63 -3.69 7.40
CA SER A 153 16.17 -3.69 7.19
C SER A 153 15.64 -5.11 6.91
N ALA A 154 15.05 -5.69 7.96
CA ALA A 154 14.07 -6.78 8.06
C ALA A 154 14.16 -8.09 7.24
N ASN A 155 14.75 -8.20 6.05
CA ASN A 155 14.67 -9.41 5.22
C ASN A 155 16.05 -9.80 4.69
N GLY A 156 16.68 -10.80 5.31
CA GLY A 156 18.02 -11.30 4.98
C GLY A 156 18.16 -11.90 3.59
N ARG A 157 18.07 -11.07 2.55
CA ARG A 157 18.51 -11.38 1.19
C ARG A 157 19.70 -10.47 0.88
N ASP A 158 20.84 -11.12 0.69
CA ASP A 158 22.08 -10.69 0.05
C ASP A 158 22.47 -9.22 0.17
N SER A 159 23.56 -8.99 0.89
CA SER A 159 24.39 -7.77 0.90
C SER A 159 25.08 -7.55 -0.45
N GLN A 160 24.30 -7.56 -1.54
CA GLN A 160 24.76 -7.11 -2.84
C GLN A 160 24.40 -5.63 -2.93
N ALA A 161 25.39 -4.78 -2.73
CA ALA A 161 25.26 -3.33 -2.69
C ALA A 161 24.41 -2.84 -3.88
N GLY A 162 23.18 -2.40 -3.58
CA GLY A 162 22.24 -1.90 -4.57
C GLY A 162 22.74 -0.65 -5.29
N PRO A 163 21.98 -0.15 -6.28
CA PRO A 163 22.36 1.07 -6.98
C PRO A 163 22.47 2.24 -6.00
N LEU A 164 23.56 2.99 -6.13
CA LEU A 164 23.87 4.19 -5.35
C LEU A 164 23.87 5.40 -6.28
N ILE A 165 23.42 6.53 -5.76
CA ILE A 165 23.60 7.84 -6.39
C ILE A 165 24.55 8.66 -5.52
N VAL A 166 25.68 9.06 -6.09
CA VAL A 166 26.68 9.88 -5.41
C VAL A 166 26.57 11.29 -5.96
N THR A 167 26.28 12.27 -5.10
CA THR A 167 26.27 13.69 -5.48
C THR A 167 27.50 14.36 -4.90
N ILE A 168 28.31 14.98 -5.76
CA ILE A 168 29.63 15.53 -5.43
C ILE A 168 29.60 17.03 -5.71
N GLY A 169 30.10 17.82 -4.76
CA GLY A 169 30.32 19.25 -4.91
C GLY A 169 29.59 20.12 -3.88
N LYS A 170 29.67 21.43 -4.08
CA LYS A 170 29.24 22.44 -3.08
C LYS A 170 27.74 22.37 -2.72
N THR A 171 26.90 21.79 -3.58
CA THR A 171 25.45 21.65 -3.35
C THR A 171 25.11 20.87 -2.07
N VAL A 172 26.00 19.95 -1.65
CA VAL A 172 25.85 19.15 -0.42
C VAL A 172 25.64 20.03 0.82
N THR A 173 26.24 21.21 0.87
CA THR A 173 26.07 22.16 1.99
C THR A 173 24.62 22.63 2.20
N SER A 174 23.76 22.51 1.18
CA SER A 174 22.34 22.88 1.27
C SER A 174 21.47 21.78 1.87
N ARG A 175 21.97 20.53 1.95
CA ARG A 175 21.20 19.36 2.38
C ARG A 175 20.58 19.53 3.76
N ALA A 176 21.31 20.07 4.72
CA ALA A 176 20.81 20.29 6.09
C ALA A 176 19.51 21.12 6.12
N LYS A 177 19.32 22.05 5.16
CA LYS A 177 18.13 22.91 5.07
C LYS A 177 17.03 22.32 4.18
N LEU A 178 17.40 21.53 3.18
CA LEU A 178 16.50 21.04 2.14
C LEU A 178 16.16 19.55 2.25
N ASN A 179 16.68 18.85 3.26
CA ASN A 179 16.35 17.45 3.54
C ASN A 179 14.91 17.33 4.03
N TRP A 180 13.95 17.37 3.11
CA TRP A 180 12.51 17.37 3.37
C TRP A 180 11.93 15.96 3.51
N TRP A 181 12.57 14.95 2.90
CA TRP A 181 12.07 13.58 2.86
C TRP A 181 12.52 12.77 4.07
N GLU A 182 13.83 12.73 4.34
CA GLU A 182 14.39 11.94 5.45
C GLU A 182 14.14 12.59 6.82
N SER A 183 13.63 13.83 6.86
CA SER A 183 13.24 14.55 8.07
C SER A 183 11.80 14.29 8.52
N ARG A 184 11.01 13.51 7.76
CA ARG A 184 9.59 13.27 8.09
C ARG A 184 9.44 12.52 9.41
N ALA A 185 8.32 12.78 10.10
CA ALA A 185 8.09 12.32 11.46
C ALA A 185 8.21 10.80 11.64
N LEU A 186 7.70 10.03 10.68
CA LEU A 186 7.72 8.56 10.68
C LEU A 186 8.74 7.99 9.67
N TYR A 187 9.73 8.80 9.27
CA TYR A 187 10.68 8.39 8.24
C TYR A 187 11.41 7.08 8.61
N GLY A 188 11.32 6.09 7.72
CA GLY A 188 11.94 4.77 7.89
C GLY A 188 11.24 3.85 8.87
N TRP A 189 10.09 4.24 9.44
CA TRP A 189 9.31 3.37 10.31
C TRP A 189 8.58 2.31 9.50
N THR A 190 8.59 1.06 9.97
CA THR A 190 7.71 0.02 9.43
C THR A 190 6.47 -0.08 10.31
N VAL A 191 5.29 0.22 9.75
CA VAL A 191 4.03 0.30 10.49
C VAL A 191 3.08 -0.80 10.05
N LEU A 192 2.64 -1.61 11.01
CA LEU A 192 1.68 -2.69 10.77
C LEU A 192 0.25 -2.11 10.71
N VAL A 193 -0.46 -2.43 9.63
CA VAL A 193 -1.85 -2.02 9.38
C VAL A 193 -2.74 -3.27 9.38
N PRO A 194 -3.37 -3.64 10.51
CA PRO A 194 -4.18 -4.85 10.67
C PRO A 194 -5.59 -4.75 10.04
N ARG A 195 -5.71 -4.20 8.81
CA ARG A 195 -6.98 -4.02 8.08
C ARG A 195 -6.99 -4.80 6.77
N THR A 196 -8.19 -5.06 6.24
CA THR A 196 -8.38 -5.64 4.91
C THR A 196 -7.91 -4.66 3.83
N LYS A 197 -7.37 -5.18 2.73
CA LYS A 197 -6.75 -4.41 1.63
C LYS A 197 -7.66 -3.28 1.11
N ASP A 198 -8.96 -3.56 0.95
CA ASP A 198 -9.95 -2.60 0.45
C ASP A 198 -10.23 -1.42 1.42
N GLN A 199 -9.79 -1.51 2.68
CA GLN A 199 -10.00 -0.49 3.72
C GLN A 199 -8.69 0.09 4.27
N ALA A 200 -7.55 -0.36 3.77
CA ALA A 200 -6.23 0.03 4.28
C ALA A 200 -5.63 1.22 3.52
N GLY A 201 -6.07 1.48 2.27
CA GLY A 201 -5.48 2.48 1.37
C GLY A 201 -5.31 3.87 2.00
N GLU A 202 -6.37 4.45 2.56
CA GLU A 202 -6.32 5.79 3.19
C GLU A 202 -5.25 5.88 4.29
N MET A 203 -5.15 4.85 5.14
CA MET A 203 -4.17 4.84 6.22
C MET A 203 -2.75 4.63 5.69
N SER A 204 -2.58 3.72 4.72
CA SER A 204 -1.30 3.43 4.07
C SER A 204 -0.75 4.66 3.36
N GLU A 205 -1.59 5.40 2.65
CA GLU A 205 -1.23 6.66 2.00
C GLU A 205 -0.84 7.73 3.01
N ARG A 206 -1.63 7.90 4.09
CA ARG A 206 -1.33 8.87 5.14
C ARG A 206 -0.01 8.53 5.86
N LEU A 207 0.25 7.26 6.16
CA LEU A 207 1.51 6.80 6.74
C LEU A 207 2.71 7.08 5.81
N THR A 208 2.55 6.80 4.51
CA THR A 208 3.57 7.10 3.49
C THR A 208 3.84 8.60 3.40
N SER A 209 2.81 9.43 3.57
CA SER A 209 2.95 10.90 3.63
C SER A 209 3.80 11.40 4.82
N TYR A 210 3.97 10.59 5.87
CA TYR A 210 4.91 10.84 6.96
C TYR A 210 6.23 10.06 6.83
N GLY A 211 6.47 9.40 5.70
CA GLY A 211 7.71 8.68 5.40
C GLY A 211 7.78 7.26 5.98
N ALA A 212 6.66 6.71 6.46
CA ALA A 212 6.59 5.33 6.94
C ALA A 212 6.39 4.33 5.79
N LEU A 213 6.76 3.07 6.03
CA LEU A 213 6.44 1.91 5.22
C LEU A 213 5.24 1.16 5.85
N PRO A 214 4.03 1.28 5.30
CA PRO A 214 2.89 0.50 5.77
C PRO A 214 2.99 -0.96 5.32
N VAL A 215 2.70 -1.89 6.24
CA VAL A 215 2.56 -3.32 5.95
C VAL A 215 1.17 -3.76 6.34
N GLU A 216 0.36 -4.03 5.33
CA GLU A 216 -1.04 -4.42 5.50
C GLU A 216 -1.13 -5.91 5.85
N VAL A 217 -1.85 -6.21 6.93
CA VAL A 217 -2.19 -7.57 7.33
C VAL A 217 -3.70 -7.66 7.47
N PRO A 218 -4.39 -8.28 6.50
CA PRO A 218 -5.81 -8.57 6.63
C PRO A 218 -6.06 -9.39 7.88
N THR A 219 -6.94 -8.90 8.75
CA THR A 219 -7.36 -9.61 9.98
C THR A 219 -8.71 -10.30 9.83
N ILE A 220 -9.44 -9.95 8.77
CA ILE A 220 -10.75 -10.50 8.43
C ILE A 220 -10.69 -10.98 6.98
N ALA A 221 -11.34 -12.10 6.69
CA ALA A 221 -11.59 -12.56 5.34
C ALA A 221 -13.09 -12.76 5.11
N VAL A 222 -13.51 -12.50 3.88
CA VAL A 222 -14.87 -12.76 3.42
C VAL A 222 -14.84 -14.08 2.68
N GLU A 223 -15.54 -15.08 3.20
CA GLU A 223 -15.64 -16.40 2.59
C GLU A 223 -17.04 -16.67 2.05
N PRO A 224 -17.18 -17.57 1.07
CA PRO A 224 -18.49 -18.08 0.67
C PRO A 224 -19.28 -18.69 1.85
N PRO A 225 -20.62 -18.73 1.76
CA PRO A 225 -21.46 -19.40 2.74
C PRO A 225 -21.09 -20.89 2.85
N ARG A 226 -21.31 -21.49 4.02
CA ARG A 226 -21.00 -22.92 4.24
C ARG A 226 -21.75 -23.85 3.27
N SER A 227 -22.98 -23.44 2.91
CA SER A 227 -23.79 -24.11 1.92
C SER A 227 -24.13 -23.12 0.80
N PRO A 228 -23.79 -23.41 -0.46
CA PRO A 228 -24.13 -22.53 -1.56
C PRO A 228 -25.62 -22.63 -1.94
N ALA A 229 -26.33 -23.68 -1.52
CA ALA A 229 -27.66 -24.01 -2.01
C ALA A 229 -28.73 -22.93 -1.75
N GLN A 230 -28.63 -22.18 -0.64
CA GLN A 230 -29.55 -21.07 -0.37
C GLN A 230 -29.32 -19.92 -1.36
N MET A 231 -28.06 -19.56 -1.59
CA MET A 231 -27.68 -18.51 -2.52
C MET A 231 -28.04 -18.87 -3.96
N GLU A 232 -27.79 -20.11 -4.38
CA GLU A 232 -28.17 -20.60 -5.72
C GLU A 232 -29.69 -20.57 -5.92
N ARG A 233 -30.47 -20.96 -4.90
CA ARG A 233 -31.93 -20.90 -4.96
C ARG A 233 -32.43 -19.46 -5.04
N ALA A 234 -31.82 -18.55 -4.29
CA ALA A 234 -32.17 -17.14 -4.30
C ALA A 234 -31.85 -16.48 -5.64
N VAL A 235 -30.68 -16.75 -6.21
CA VAL A 235 -30.30 -16.24 -7.54
C VAL A 235 -31.24 -16.75 -8.63
N LYS A 236 -31.59 -18.04 -8.61
CA LYS A 236 -32.62 -18.58 -9.53
C LYS A 236 -33.98 -17.91 -9.29
N GLY A 237 -34.35 -17.70 -8.03
CA GLY A 237 -35.59 -16.99 -7.67
C GLY A 237 -35.65 -15.55 -8.17
N LEU A 238 -34.52 -14.83 -8.24
CA LEU A 238 -34.46 -13.51 -8.87
C LEU A 238 -34.85 -13.58 -10.35
N VAL A 239 -34.27 -14.53 -11.08
CA VAL A 239 -34.57 -14.73 -12.51
C VAL A 239 -36.02 -15.20 -12.74
N ASP A 240 -36.54 -16.05 -11.84
CA ASP A 240 -37.91 -16.56 -11.90
C ASP A 240 -38.96 -15.51 -11.45
N GLY A 241 -38.55 -14.30 -11.06
CA GLY A 241 -39.46 -13.23 -10.64
C GLY A 241 -40.09 -13.44 -9.26
N ARG A 242 -39.43 -14.20 -8.36
CA ARG A 242 -39.94 -14.50 -7.00
C ARG A 242 -39.79 -13.36 -6.00
N PHE A 243 -39.08 -12.30 -6.35
CA PHE A 243 -38.78 -11.19 -5.45
C PHE A 243 -39.25 -9.88 -6.05
N GLN A 244 -39.94 -9.08 -5.24
CA GLN A 244 -40.26 -7.69 -5.57
C GLN A 244 -39.07 -6.79 -5.30
N TRP A 245 -38.31 -7.11 -4.24
CA TRP A 245 -37.16 -6.35 -3.77
C TRP A 245 -35.96 -7.25 -3.49
N ILE A 246 -34.77 -6.67 -3.66
CA ILE A 246 -33.54 -7.15 -3.03
C ILE A 246 -32.92 -6.01 -2.22
N VAL A 247 -32.45 -6.32 -1.02
CA VAL A 247 -31.92 -5.32 -0.07
C VAL A 247 -30.45 -5.61 0.23
N PHE A 248 -29.57 -4.70 -0.15
CA PHE A 248 -28.14 -4.80 0.12
C PHE A 248 -27.72 -3.96 1.33
N THR A 249 -27.21 -4.62 2.36
CA THR A 249 -26.66 -3.96 3.56
C THR A 249 -25.14 -3.85 3.56
N SER A 250 -24.47 -4.41 2.56
CA SER A 250 -23.02 -4.29 2.42
C SER A 250 -22.56 -4.47 0.97
N THR A 251 -21.43 -3.86 0.65
CA THR A 251 -20.71 -4.06 -0.62
C THR A 251 -20.30 -5.53 -0.84
N ASN A 252 -20.07 -6.28 0.24
CA ASN A 252 -19.76 -7.72 0.17
C ASN A 252 -20.97 -8.56 -0.27
N ALA A 253 -22.19 -8.21 0.18
CA ALA A 253 -23.41 -8.88 -0.28
C ALA A 253 -23.64 -8.63 -1.78
N VAL A 254 -23.42 -7.39 -2.23
CA VAL A 254 -23.47 -7.03 -3.65
C VAL A 254 -22.48 -7.86 -4.46
N ARG A 255 -21.22 -7.96 -4.00
CA ARG A 255 -20.19 -8.79 -4.65
C ARG A 255 -20.60 -10.27 -4.70
N ALA A 256 -21.10 -10.82 -3.60
CA ALA A 256 -21.48 -12.24 -3.52
C ALA A 256 -22.62 -12.61 -4.48
N VAL A 257 -23.64 -11.74 -4.63
CA VAL A 257 -24.70 -11.93 -5.64
C VAL A 257 -24.12 -11.84 -7.06
N TRP A 258 -23.27 -10.85 -7.32
CA TRP A 258 -22.70 -10.63 -8.65
C TRP A 258 -21.76 -11.77 -9.10
N GLU A 259 -20.92 -12.27 -8.20
CA GLU A 259 -20.07 -13.45 -8.46
C GLU A 259 -20.92 -14.66 -8.83
N LYS A 260 -22.03 -14.89 -8.11
CA LYS A 260 -22.96 -15.97 -8.43
C LYS A 260 -23.67 -15.77 -9.77
N PHE A 261 -24.00 -14.55 -10.15
CA PHE A 261 -24.53 -14.27 -11.49
C PHE A 261 -23.53 -14.68 -12.57
N GLY A 262 -22.25 -14.32 -12.40
CA GLY A 262 -21.18 -14.73 -13.31
C GLY A 262 -21.04 -16.25 -13.43
N GLU A 263 -21.13 -17.00 -12.31
CA GLU A 263 -21.11 -18.47 -12.32
C GLU A 263 -22.27 -19.07 -13.14
N PHE A 264 -23.43 -18.42 -13.14
CA PHE A 264 -24.60 -18.85 -13.91
C PHE A 264 -24.68 -18.25 -15.33
N GLY A 265 -23.69 -17.46 -15.75
CA GLY A 265 -23.72 -16.76 -17.03
C GLY A 265 -24.78 -15.66 -17.11
N LEU A 266 -25.21 -15.14 -15.96
CA LEU A 266 -26.16 -14.03 -15.83
C LEU A 266 -25.42 -12.69 -15.78
N ASP A 267 -26.15 -11.62 -16.07
CA ASP A 267 -25.67 -10.24 -15.96
C ASP A 267 -26.72 -9.34 -15.29
N ALA A 268 -26.53 -8.02 -15.35
CA ALA A 268 -27.42 -7.03 -14.74
C ALA A 268 -28.91 -7.21 -15.13
N ARG A 269 -29.21 -7.79 -16.30
CA ARG A 269 -30.58 -8.05 -16.75
C ARG A 269 -31.32 -9.04 -15.87
N ALA A 270 -30.61 -9.87 -15.09
CA ALA A 270 -31.23 -10.77 -14.12
C ALA A 270 -31.91 -10.04 -12.95
N PHE A 271 -31.69 -8.72 -12.77
CA PHE A 271 -32.46 -7.89 -11.85
C PHE A 271 -33.73 -7.29 -12.48
N SER A 272 -34.04 -7.58 -13.75
CA SER A 272 -35.20 -7.01 -14.42
C SER A 272 -36.49 -7.27 -13.65
N GLY A 273 -37.21 -6.20 -13.29
CA GLY A 273 -38.46 -6.26 -12.53
C GLY A 273 -38.30 -6.36 -11.01
N VAL A 274 -37.06 -6.41 -10.51
CA VAL A 274 -36.75 -6.41 -9.07
C VAL A 274 -36.26 -5.03 -8.67
N LYS A 275 -36.86 -4.44 -7.63
CA LYS A 275 -36.40 -3.18 -7.04
C LYS A 275 -35.23 -3.43 -6.09
N ILE A 276 -34.28 -2.53 -6.03
CA ILE A 276 -33.05 -2.63 -5.24
C ILE A 276 -33.02 -1.53 -4.20
N ALA A 277 -32.83 -1.93 -2.95
CA ALA A 277 -32.55 -1.03 -1.85
C ALA A 277 -31.13 -1.21 -1.33
N CYS A 278 -30.44 -0.12 -1.02
CA CYS A 278 -29.11 -0.14 -0.42
C CYS A 278 -29.12 0.63 0.90
N VAL A 279 -28.45 0.09 1.93
CA VAL A 279 -28.40 0.74 3.26
C VAL A 279 -27.55 2.01 3.30
N GLY A 280 -26.65 2.18 2.31
CA GLY A 280 -25.65 3.24 2.31
C GLY A 280 -25.08 3.55 0.94
N GLU A 281 -24.61 4.78 0.75
CA GLU A 281 -24.08 5.27 -0.53
C GLU A 281 -22.95 4.40 -1.10
N SER A 282 -22.01 3.93 -0.26
CA SER A 282 -20.93 3.04 -0.70
C SER A 282 -21.43 1.70 -1.26
N THR A 283 -22.57 1.21 -0.76
CA THR A 283 -23.23 0.01 -1.27
C THR A 283 -23.97 0.32 -2.56
N ALA A 284 -24.63 1.49 -2.64
CA ALA A 284 -25.29 1.98 -3.84
C ALA A 284 -24.31 2.17 -5.00
N ASP A 285 -23.14 2.78 -4.76
CA ASP A 285 -22.08 2.95 -5.75
C ASP A 285 -21.60 1.62 -6.32
N ARG A 286 -21.53 0.57 -5.49
CA ARG A 286 -21.17 -0.77 -5.96
C ARG A 286 -22.23 -1.37 -6.86
N VAL A 287 -23.51 -1.12 -6.60
CA VAL A 287 -24.61 -1.54 -7.48
C VAL A 287 -24.59 -0.73 -8.79
N ARG A 288 -24.34 0.59 -8.72
CA ARG A 288 -24.19 1.47 -9.88
C ARG A 288 -23.03 1.08 -10.79
N ALA A 289 -21.94 0.55 -10.23
CA ALA A 289 -20.81 0.03 -11.00
C ALA A 289 -21.21 -1.13 -11.94
N PHE A 290 -22.36 -1.78 -11.70
CA PHE A 290 -22.92 -2.81 -12.58
C PHE A 290 -23.96 -2.27 -13.59
N GLY A 291 -24.12 -0.95 -13.66
CA GLY A 291 -25.08 -0.29 -14.55
C GLY A 291 -26.51 -0.23 -14.00
N ILE A 292 -26.71 -0.44 -12.69
CA ILE A 292 -28.03 -0.46 -12.06
C ILE A 292 -28.15 0.67 -11.04
N SER A 293 -29.22 1.46 -11.11
CA SER A 293 -29.50 2.50 -10.10
C SER A 293 -30.43 1.94 -9.03
N PRO A 294 -30.04 1.92 -7.74
CA PRO A 294 -30.93 1.52 -6.67
C PRO A 294 -32.16 2.44 -6.58
N GLU A 295 -33.34 1.85 -6.46
CA GLU A 295 -34.61 2.55 -6.26
C GLU A 295 -34.68 3.23 -4.89
N LEU A 296 -34.02 2.64 -3.88
CA LEU A 296 -34.03 3.17 -2.53
C LEU A 296 -32.62 3.19 -1.92
N VAL A 297 -32.23 4.37 -1.47
CA VAL A 297 -31.12 4.61 -0.54
C VAL A 297 -31.71 5.52 0.54
N PRO A 298 -31.49 5.25 1.83
CA PRO A 298 -32.10 6.06 2.89
C PRO A 298 -31.70 7.53 2.74
N SER A 299 -32.66 8.42 2.91
CA SER A 299 -32.47 9.87 2.82
C SER A 299 -31.81 10.46 4.08
N GLY A 300 -32.01 9.79 5.23
CA GLY A 300 -31.44 10.14 6.52
C GLY A 300 -30.23 9.28 6.86
N GLU A 301 -30.33 8.56 7.97
CA GLU A 301 -29.24 7.72 8.48
C GLU A 301 -28.92 6.57 7.51
N GLN A 302 -27.66 6.45 7.11
CA GLN A 302 -27.18 5.35 6.25
C GLN A 302 -27.01 4.06 7.08
N SER A 303 -28.11 3.58 7.66
CA SER A 303 -28.17 2.44 8.59
C SER A 303 -29.37 1.55 8.27
N SER A 304 -29.39 0.34 8.84
CA SER A 304 -30.55 -0.55 8.69
C SER A 304 -31.84 0.09 9.21
N LEU A 305 -31.75 0.96 10.23
CA LEU A 305 -32.91 1.68 10.78
C LEU A 305 -33.35 2.79 9.82
N GLY A 306 -32.42 3.61 9.33
CA GLY A 306 -32.77 4.64 8.37
C GLY A 306 -33.33 4.06 7.07
N LEU A 307 -32.84 2.90 6.61
CA LEU A 307 -33.45 2.21 5.49
C LEU A 307 -34.87 1.74 5.80
N LEU A 308 -35.14 1.21 6.99
CA LEU A 308 -36.49 0.82 7.41
C LEU A 308 -37.45 2.01 7.41
N ASP A 309 -37.02 3.17 7.91
CA ASP A 309 -37.84 4.36 7.99
C ASP A 309 -38.37 4.79 6.61
N ASP A 310 -37.53 4.69 5.58
CA ASP A 310 -37.90 5.03 4.20
C ASP A 310 -38.46 3.83 3.41
N PHE A 311 -38.40 2.60 3.93
CA PHE A 311 -38.88 1.41 3.23
C PHE A 311 -40.42 1.38 3.21
N PRO A 312 -41.06 1.25 2.04
CA PRO A 312 -42.52 1.29 1.94
C PRO A 312 -43.17 0.10 2.67
N PRO A 313 -44.32 0.30 3.33
CA PRO A 313 -45.13 -0.82 3.78
C PRO A 313 -45.61 -1.65 2.59
N TYR A 314 -45.81 -2.95 2.79
CA TYR A 314 -46.37 -3.81 1.77
C TYR A 314 -47.80 -3.38 1.41
N ASP A 315 -48.07 -3.24 0.11
CA ASP A 315 -49.41 -2.99 -0.41
C ASP A 315 -49.77 -4.07 -1.45
N SER A 316 -50.83 -4.85 -1.18
CA SER A 316 -51.24 -5.96 -2.05
C SER A 316 -51.73 -5.53 -3.44
N VAL A 317 -52.04 -4.26 -3.64
CA VAL A 317 -52.43 -3.70 -4.94
C VAL A 317 -51.20 -3.35 -5.77
N PHE A 318 -50.16 -2.80 -5.14
CA PHE A 318 -48.96 -2.30 -5.84
C PHE A 318 -47.80 -3.30 -5.85
N ASP A 319 -47.78 -4.30 -4.97
CA ASP A 319 -46.67 -5.24 -4.76
C ASP A 319 -47.11 -6.71 -4.93
N PRO A 320 -47.36 -7.18 -6.17
CA PRO A 320 -47.98 -8.49 -6.43
C PRO A 320 -47.16 -9.70 -5.97
N VAL A 321 -45.87 -9.53 -5.67
CA VAL A 321 -44.94 -10.63 -5.31
C VAL A 321 -44.71 -10.73 -3.80
N ASN A 322 -44.98 -9.67 -3.02
CA ASN A 322 -44.80 -9.57 -1.55
C ASN A 322 -43.51 -10.21 -0.96
N ARG A 323 -42.39 -10.22 -1.71
CA ARG A 323 -41.16 -10.89 -1.27
C ARG A 323 -39.93 -10.02 -1.41
N VAL A 324 -39.12 -10.04 -0.36
CA VAL A 324 -37.84 -9.34 -0.28
C VAL A 324 -36.72 -10.35 -0.09
N LEU A 325 -35.76 -10.36 -1.00
CA LEU A 325 -34.51 -11.09 -0.84
C LEU A 325 -33.53 -10.25 -0.02
N LEU A 326 -32.99 -10.84 1.05
CA LEU A 326 -32.06 -10.16 1.95
C LEU A 326 -30.74 -10.96 2.04
N PRO A 327 -29.76 -10.70 1.16
CA PRO A 327 -28.44 -11.32 1.22
C PRO A 327 -27.57 -10.67 2.32
N ARG A 328 -27.14 -11.46 3.31
CA ARG A 328 -26.41 -10.95 4.49
C ARG A 328 -25.15 -11.75 4.85
N ALA A 329 -24.37 -11.20 5.78
CA ALA A 329 -23.35 -11.96 6.49
C ALA A 329 -23.97 -13.04 7.40
N ASP A 330 -23.22 -14.08 7.73
CA ASP A 330 -23.60 -15.13 8.68
C ASP A 330 -23.83 -14.65 10.12
N ILE A 331 -23.31 -13.47 10.49
CA ILE A 331 -23.43 -12.88 11.83
C ILE A 331 -24.11 -11.49 11.76
N ALA A 332 -25.16 -11.36 10.96
CA ALA A 332 -25.90 -10.11 10.82
C ALA A 332 -27.06 -9.99 11.83
N THR A 333 -27.23 -8.82 12.44
CA THR A 333 -28.33 -8.51 13.37
C THR A 333 -29.70 -8.59 12.70
N GLU A 334 -30.71 -9.15 13.38
CA GLU A 334 -32.04 -9.44 12.81
C GLU A 334 -32.94 -8.21 12.62
N THR A 335 -32.54 -7.05 13.15
CA THR A 335 -33.32 -5.80 13.18
C THR A 335 -33.96 -5.41 11.85
N LEU A 336 -33.23 -5.51 10.74
CA LEU A 336 -33.77 -5.18 9.41
C LEU A 336 -34.82 -6.19 8.94
N ALA A 337 -34.58 -7.48 9.16
CA ALA A 337 -35.49 -8.54 8.74
C ALA A 337 -36.80 -8.48 9.53
N GLU A 338 -36.73 -8.22 10.84
CA GLU A 338 -37.90 -8.02 11.70
C GLU A 338 -38.69 -6.78 11.29
N GLY A 339 -38.04 -5.63 11.14
CA GLY A 339 -38.71 -4.38 10.77
C GLY A 339 -39.38 -4.41 9.40
N LEU A 340 -38.85 -5.19 8.44
CA LEU A 340 -39.50 -5.40 7.16
C LEU A 340 -40.71 -6.35 7.26
N ARG A 341 -40.66 -7.37 8.13
CA ARG A 341 -41.81 -8.23 8.41
C ARG A 341 -42.95 -7.47 9.09
N GLU A 342 -42.64 -6.56 10.02
CA GLU A 342 -43.62 -5.68 10.66
C GLU A 342 -44.32 -4.76 9.64
N ARG A 343 -43.63 -4.42 8.55
CA ARG A 343 -44.17 -3.68 7.40
C ARG A 343 -44.95 -4.56 6.42
N GLY A 344 -45.15 -5.84 6.70
CA GLY A 344 -45.99 -6.76 5.94
C GLY A 344 -45.27 -7.58 4.86
N TRP A 345 -43.97 -7.43 4.70
CA TRP A 345 -43.18 -8.12 3.68
C TRP A 345 -42.79 -9.55 4.06
N GLU A 346 -42.83 -10.50 3.11
CA GLU A 346 -42.20 -11.81 3.29
C GLU A 346 -40.69 -11.71 3.03
N ILE A 347 -39.87 -12.10 4.00
CA ILE A 347 -38.40 -11.98 3.91
C ILE A 347 -37.76 -13.33 3.67
N GLU A 348 -37.03 -13.46 2.57
CA GLU A 348 -36.09 -14.56 2.34
C GLU A 348 -34.68 -14.10 2.72
N ASP A 349 -34.28 -14.46 3.96
CA ASP A 349 -32.97 -14.15 4.51
C ASP A 349 -31.95 -15.22 4.07
N VAL A 350 -30.91 -14.78 3.37
CA VAL A 350 -29.91 -15.66 2.77
C VAL A 350 -28.52 -15.27 3.25
N THR A 351 -27.79 -16.24 3.77
CA THR A 351 -26.36 -16.06 4.05
C THR A 351 -25.61 -16.00 2.73
N ALA A 352 -25.23 -14.79 2.31
CA ALA A 352 -24.51 -14.56 1.05
C ALA A 352 -23.00 -14.69 1.22
N TYR A 353 -22.48 -14.42 2.42
CA TYR A 353 -21.06 -14.57 2.73
C TYR A 353 -20.86 -14.79 4.23
N ARG A 354 -19.64 -15.20 4.60
CA ARG A 354 -19.22 -15.32 5.99
C ARG A 354 -18.08 -14.39 6.29
N THR A 355 -18.09 -13.84 7.49
CA THR A 355 -16.95 -13.06 7.98
C THR A 355 -16.12 -13.94 8.89
N VAL A 356 -14.97 -14.39 8.41
CA VAL A 356 -14.04 -15.24 9.18
C VAL A 356 -12.77 -14.47 9.53
N ARG A 357 -11.99 -15.02 10.47
CA ARG A 357 -10.62 -14.56 10.66
C ARG A 357 -9.81 -14.85 9.40
N ALA A 358 -9.01 -13.89 8.98
CA ALA A 358 -8.11 -14.11 7.86
C ALA A 358 -7.11 -15.25 8.16
N ALA A 359 -6.57 -15.84 7.10
CA ALA A 359 -5.45 -16.75 7.24
C ALA A 359 -4.27 -16.02 7.91
N PRO A 360 -3.43 -16.73 8.69
CA PRO A 360 -2.22 -16.15 9.26
C PRO A 360 -1.35 -15.49 8.18
N PRO A 361 -0.75 -14.31 8.46
CA PRO A 361 0.15 -13.68 7.51
C PRO A 361 1.41 -14.53 7.26
N PRO A 362 2.20 -14.23 6.22
CA PRO A 362 3.44 -14.93 5.92
C PRO A 362 4.34 -15.11 7.16
N ALA A 363 5.08 -16.22 7.22
CA ALA A 363 5.90 -16.57 8.37
C ALA A 363 6.89 -15.45 8.74
N THR A 364 7.46 -14.76 7.75
CA THR A 364 8.36 -13.61 7.91
C THR A 364 7.67 -12.45 8.63
N THR A 365 6.46 -12.08 8.22
CA THR A 365 5.66 -11.04 8.88
C THR A 365 5.31 -11.43 10.31
N ARG A 366 4.92 -12.67 10.56
CA ARG A 366 4.66 -13.16 11.93
C ARG A 366 5.90 -13.08 12.80
N GLU A 367 7.05 -13.47 12.27
CA GLU A 367 8.32 -13.34 12.98
C GLU A 367 8.64 -11.88 13.29
N MET A 368 8.44 -10.96 12.34
CA MET A 368 8.59 -9.52 12.58
C MET A 368 7.64 -9.01 13.67
N ILE A 369 6.38 -9.44 13.72
CA ILE A 369 5.44 -9.06 14.80
C ILE A 369 5.99 -9.49 16.17
N LYS A 370 6.43 -10.74 16.28
CA LYS A 370 6.92 -11.32 17.54
C LYS A 370 8.26 -10.76 18.00
N THR A 371 9.16 -10.47 17.06
CA THR A 371 10.56 -10.07 17.34
C THR A 371 10.76 -8.56 17.32
N GLY A 372 9.68 -7.79 17.16
CA GLY A 372 9.72 -6.34 17.12
C GLY A 372 10.36 -5.80 15.85
N GLY A 373 10.08 -6.41 14.70
CA GLY A 373 10.40 -5.89 13.38
C GLY A 373 9.48 -4.74 12.91
N PHE A 374 8.41 -4.44 13.65
CA PHE A 374 7.54 -3.29 13.45
C PHE A 374 7.82 -2.21 14.49
N ASP A 375 7.89 -0.97 14.03
CA ASP A 375 8.06 0.20 14.92
C ASP A 375 6.72 0.60 15.53
N ALA A 376 5.62 0.45 14.80
CA ALA A 376 4.27 0.68 15.32
C ALA A 376 3.21 -0.28 14.74
N VAL A 377 2.07 -0.40 15.43
CA VAL A 377 0.82 -1.00 14.94
C VAL A 377 -0.32 0.00 15.11
N CYS A 378 -1.16 0.16 14.09
CA CYS A 378 -2.34 1.04 14.15
C CYS A 378 -3.65 0.24 14.18
N PHE A 379 -4.31 0.15 15.34
CA PHE A 379 -5.59 -0.53 15.48
C PHE A 379 -6.78 0.42 15.30
N THR A 380 -7.71 0.05 14.41
CA THR A 380 -8.91 0.85 14.12
C THR A 380 -10.19 0.30 14.74
N SER A 381 -10.12 -0.86 15.40
CA SER A 381 -11.26 -1.42 16.12
C SER A 381 -10.83 -2.52 17.09
N SER A 382 -11.65 -2.80 18.09
CA SER A 382 -11.47 -3.97 18.96
C SER A 382 -11.38 -5.29 18.19
N SER A 383 -12.10 -5.44 17.07
CA SER A 383 -12.03 -6.66 16.25
C SER A 383 -10.67 -6.83 15.58
N THR A 384 -10.03 -5.75 15.11
CA THR A 384 -8.67 -5.81 14.55
C THR A 384 -7.64 -6.26 15.59
N VAL A 385 -7.77 -5.83 16.84
CA VAL A 385 -6.90 -6.26 17.96
C VAL A 385 -7.04 -7.77 18.19
N ARG A 386 -8.27 -8.24 18.43
CA ARG A 386 -8.54 -9.66 18.73
C ARG A 386 -8.09 -10.57 17.60
N ASN A 387 -8.36 -10.18 16.37
CA ASN A 387 -8.05 -10.99 15.21
C ASN A 387 -6.54 -11.01 14.92
N LEU A 388 -5.85 -9.87 14.99
CA LEU A 388 -4.40 -9.84 14.80
C LEU A 388 -3.70 -10.75 15.82
N VAL A 389 -4.02 -10.60 17.12
CA VAL A 389 -3.43 -11.43 18.16
C VAL A 389 -3.76 -12.91 17.96
N GLY A 390 -4.97 -13.22 17.48
CA GLY A 390 -5.39 -14.59 17.19
C GLY A 390 -4.65 -15.25 16.01
N ILE A 391 -4.27 -14.49 14.97
CA ILE A 391 -3.66 -15.05 13.75
C ILE A 391 -2.14 -14.89 13.70
N ALA A 392 -1.58 -13.92 14.43
CA ALA A 392 -0.17 -13.54 14.35
C ALA A 392 0.54 -13.42 15.71
N GLU A 393 -0.16 -13.68 16.82
CA GLU A 393 0.28 -13.45 18.20
C GLU A 393 0.44 -11.96 18.56
N LYS A 394 0.83 -11.70 19.82
CA LYS A 394 0.98 -10.34 20.35
C LYS A 394 2.18 -9.64 19.70
N PRO A 395 2.04 -8.36 19.28
CA PRO A 395 3.19 -7.54 18.93
C PRO A 395 4.21 -7.48 20.07
N HIS A 396 5.50 -7.42 19.71
CA HIS A 396 6.59 -7.28 20.68
C HIS A 396 6.43 -6.00 21.51
N ALA A 397 6.83 -6.03 22.79
CA ALA A 397 6.68 -4.90 23.73
C ALA A 397 7.42 -3.60 23.35
N ARG A 398 8.30 -3.66 22.34
CA ARG A 398 9.01 -2.49 21.76
C ARG A 398 8.17 -1.75 20.73
N THR A 399 7.21 -2.45 20.11
CA THR A 399 6.38 -1.90 19.05
C THR A 399 5.36 -0.97 19.67
N ILE A 400 5.28 0.25 19.13
CA ILE A 400 4.37 1.29 19.59
C ILE A 400 2.94 0.91 19.19
N ILE A 401 2.03 0.92 20.15
CA ILE A 401 0.63 0.57 19.89
C ILE A 401 -0.21 1.84 19.81
N ALA A 402 -0.75 2.12 18.62
CA ALA A 402 -1.68 3.20 18.37
C ALA A 402 -3.10 2.66 18.23
N CYS A 403 -4.04 3.18 19.01
CA CYS A 403 -5.45 2.79 18.97
C CYS A 403 -6.31 3.98 18.56
N ILE A 404 -7.26 3.78 17.64
CA ILE A 404 -8.13 4.85 17.13
C ILE A 404 -9.01 5.51 18.19
N GLY A 405 -9.29 4.82 19.31
CA GLY A 405 -10.19 5.31 20.33
C GLY A 405 -10.32 4.38 21.55
N PRO A 406 -11.07 4.80 22.57
CA PRO A 406 -11.03 4.22 23.93
C PRO A 406 -11.41 2.75 23.97
N LYS A 407 -12.49 2.34 23.29
CA LYS A 407 -12.92 0.94 23.25
C LYS A 407 -11.88 0.00 22.61
N THR A 408 -11.13 0.50 21.63
CA THR A 408 -10.05 -0.24 21.00
C THR A 408 -8.85 -0.34 21.94
N ALA A 409 -8.53 0.74 22.66
CA ALA A 409 -7.47 0.78 23.66
C ALA A 409 -7.74 -0.15 24.85
N GLU A 410 -8.97 -0.17 25.36
CA GLU A 410 -9.42 -1.12 26.39
C GLU A 410 -9.21 -2.57 25.93
N THR A 411 -9.65 -2.90 24.71
CA THR A 411 -9.42 -4.24 24.15
C THR A 411 -7.93 -4.54 24.00
N ALA A 412 -7.10 -3.58 23.57
CA ALA A 412 -5.65 -3.79 23.50
C ALA A 412 -5.06 -4.09 24.89
N ALA A 413 -5.50 -3.38 25.92
CA ALA A 413 -5.09 -3.61 27.31
C ALA A 413 -5.53 -4.98 27.85
N GLU A 414 -6.74 -5.44 27.55
CA GLU A 414 -7.23 -6.81 27.89
C GLU A 414 -6.32 -7.91 27.32
N PHE A 415 -5.76 -7.68 26.12
CA PHE A 415 -4.80 -8.58 25.50
C PHE A 415 -3.36 -8.37 25.99
N GLY A 416 -3.14 -7.48 26.95
CA GLY A 416 -1.83 -7.17 27.55
C GLY A 416 -0.93 -6.33 26.66
N LEU A 417 -1.50 -5.54 25.74
CA LEU A 417 -0.75 -4.57 24.93
C LEU A 417 -0.73 -3.22 25.66
N ARG A 418 0.44 -2.58 25.70
CA ARG A 418 0.58 -1.21 26.22
C ARG A 418 0.19 -0.23 25.13
N VAL A 419 -0.89 0.53 25.33
CA VAL A 419 -1.32 1.57 24.39
C VAL A 419 -0.45 2.81 24.59
N ASP A 420 0.24 3.24 23.54
CA ASP A 420 1.17 4.36 23.55
C ASP A 420 0.57 5.63 22.92
N VAL A 421 -0.36 5.45 21.98
CA VAL A 421 -0.99 6.53 21.21
C VAL A 421 -2.49 6.30 21.11
N GLN A 422 -3.27 7.34 21.42
CA GLN A 422 -4.70 7.41 21.17
C GLN A 422 -5.06 8.85 20.79
N PRO A 423 -5.67 9.10 19.62
CA PRO A 423 -6.12 10.44 19.26
C PRO A 423 -7.41 10.81 20.01
N ASP A 424 -7.68 12.11 20.13
CA ASP A 424 -8.94 12.59 20.72
C ASP A 424 -10.15 12.29 19.82
N THR A 425 -9.95 12.37 18.51
CA THR A 425 -10.98 12.06 17.49
C THR A 425 -10.74 10.69 16.89
N ALA A 426 -11.75 9.82 16.93
CA ALA A 426 -11.67 8.46 16.42
C ALA A 426 -11.80 8.39 14.88
N ALA A 427 -10.76 8.82 14.18
CA ALA A 427 -10.65 8.76 12.73
C ALA A 427 -9.22 8.38 12.28
N ILE A 428 -9.07 7.92 11.04
CA ILE A 428 -7.79 7.42 10.49
C ILE A 428 -6.74 8.53 10.42
N GLY A 429 -7.08 9.68 9.86
CA GLY A 429 -6.19 10.84 9.79
C GLY A 429 -5.64 11.22 11.17
N PRO A 430 -6.51 11.56 12.15
CA PRO A 430 -6.09 11.86 13.51
C PRO A 430 -5.25 10.77 14.19
N LEU A 431 -5.54 9.48 13.95
CA LEU A 431 -4.72 8.39 14.48
C LEU A 431 -3.28 8.42 13.95
N VAL A 432 -3.12 8.60 12.64
CA VAL A 432 -1.80 8.64 12.01
C VAL A 432 -1.05 9.93 12.40
N ASP A 433 -1.75 11.06 12.46
CA ASP A 433 -1.18 12.34 12.88
C ASP A 433 -0.68 12.26 14.34
N ALA A 434 -1.48 11.68 15.25
CA ALA A 434 -1.06 11.45 16.65
C ALA A 434 0.14 10.51 16.77
N LEU A 435 0.22 9.48 15.92
CA LEU A 435 1.40 8.59 15.86
C LEU A 435 2.65 9.36 15.39
N ALA A 436 2.52 10.19 14.36
CA ALA A 436 3.59 11.02 13.85
C ALA A 436 4.11 12.02 14.89
N GLU A 437 3.21 12.69 15.61
CA GLU A 437 3.55 13.60 16.71
C GLU A 437 4.26 12.87 17.85
N HIS A 438 3.75 11.69 18.24
CA HIS A 438 4.37 10.86 19.27
C HIS A 438 5.81 10.45 18.86
N ALA A 439 6.01 10.02 17.62
CA ALA A 439 7.33 9.66 17.10
C ALA A 439 8.29 10.86 17.06
N ALA A 440 7.80 12.03 16.67
CA ALA A 440 8.58 13.27 16.65
C ALA A 440 9.03 13.65 18.07
N ARG A 441 8.14 13.55 19.07
CA ARG A 441 8.45 13.79 20.47
C ARG A 441 9.51 12.83 21.00
N LEU A 442 9.33 11.51 20.80
CA LEU A 442 10.34 10.52 21.21
C LEU A 442 11.70 10.76 20.56
N ARG A 443 11.73 11.21 19.30
CA ARG A 443 12.97 11.55 18.60
C ARG A 443 13.66 12.75 19.24
N ALA A 444 12.92 13.80 19.58
CA ALA A 444 13.45 14.99 20.25
C ALA A 444 13.98 14.67 21.65
N GLU A 445 13.36 13.74 22.36
CA GLU A 445 13.75 13.29 23.71
C GLU A 445 14.87 12.23 23.69
N GLY A 446 15.28 11.74 22.51
CA GLY A 446 16.23 10.61 22.40
C GLY A 446 15.69 9.28 22.94
N ALA A 447 14.36 9.17 23.08
CA ALA A 447 13.65 8.06 23.70
C ALA A 447 13.05 7.05 22.69
N LEU A 448 13.45 7.13 21.41
CA LEU A 448 13.01 6.18 20.40
C LEU A 448 13.42 4.74 20.80
N PRO A 449 12.52 3.75 20.64
CA PRO A 449 12.86 2.36 20.91
C PRO A 449 14.10 1.96 20.11
N PRO A 450 15.15 1.40 20.75
CA PRO A 450 16.39 1.08 20.05
C PRO A 450 16.10 0.13 18.88
N PRO A 451 16.81 0.27 17.73
CA PRO A 451 16.60 -0.60 16.58
C PRO A 451 16.80 -2.07 16.98
N ARG A 452 16.07 -2.98 16.32
CA ARG A 452 16.16 -4.42 16.58
C ARG A 452 17.63 -4.87 16.53
N LYS A 453 18.16 -5.38 17.64
CA LYS A 453 19.46 -6.07 17.64
C LYS A 453 19.30 -7.32 16.75
N LYS A 454 20.05 -7.39 15.65
CA LYS A 454 20.09 -8.62 14.83
C LYS A 454 20.53 -9.77 15.73
N SER A 455 19.79 -10.88 15.68
CA SER A 455 20.35 -12.16 16.12
C SER A 455 21.55 -12.43 15.24
N ARG A 456 22.76 -12.39 15.81
CA ARG A 456 23.95 -12.94 15.15
C ARG A 456 23.62 -14.42 14.92
N ARG A 457 23.27 -14.79 13.68
CA ARG A 457 23.27 -16.20 13.26
C ARG A 457 24.69 -16.71 13.59
N ARG A 458 24.76 -17.59 14.58
CA ARG A 458 25.96 -18.35 14.92
C ARG A 458 26.22 -19.40 13.87
#